data_AF-A0A814UVN3-F1
#
_entry.id   AF-A0A814UVN3-F1
#
_cell.length_a   1.000
_cell.length_b   1.000
_cell.length_c   1.000
_cell.angle_alpha   90.00
_cell.angle_beta   90.00
_cell.angle_gamma   90.00
#
_symmetry.space_group_name_H-M   'P 1'
#
loop_
_entity.id
_entity.type
_entity.pdbx_description
1 polymer ?
#
loop_
_entity_poly.entity_id
_entity_poly.type
_entity_poly.pdbx_seq_one_letter_code
_entity_poly.pdbx_strand_id
1 'polypeptide(L)' 'MLLMLFILLCQIFASQAAVLNCNFETDCNDFYLSGYWAKTDGFNPQPIDHDHTLNIKAGHYVYYNAGPGQRGFRIETKT' A
#
# COMPACT_ATOMS: atom_id res chain seq x y z
N MET A 1 -20.38 -20.66 35.25
CA MET A 1 -19.40 -21.08 34.22
C MET A 1 -19.95 -20.98 32.79
N LEU A 2 -21.22 -21.35 32.52
CA LEU A 2 -21.84 -21.27 31.18
C LEU A 2 -21.89 -19.84 30.58
N LEU A 3 -22.06 -18.81 31.41
CA LEU A 3 -22.14 -17.40 31.00
C LEU A 3 -20.81 -16.86 30.43
N MET A 4 -19.66 -17.29 30.98
CA MET A 4 -18.34 -16.84 30.49
C MET A 4 -17.99 -17.45 29.14
N LEU A 5 -18.50 -18.65 28.84
CA LEU A 5 -18.31 -19.31 27.55
C LEU A 5 -19.06 -18.58 26.42
N PHE A 6 -20.26 -18.07 26.71
CA PHE A 6 -21.05 -17.27 25.78
C PHE A 6 -20.39 -15.91 25.47
N ILE A 7 -19.80 -15.27 26.47
CA ILE A 7 -19.07 -14.00 26.29
C ILE A 7 -17.83 -14.22 25.42
N LEU A 8 -17.05 -15.29 25.66
CA LEU A 8 -15.89 -15.62 24.84
C LEU A 8 -16.27 -15.92 23.38
N LEU A 9 -17.34 -16.69 23.15
CA LEU A 9 -17.80 -17.02 21.81
C LEU A 9 -18.24 -15.77 21.03
N CYS A 10 -18.89 -14.81 21.68
CA CYS A 10 -19.36 -13.58 21.02
C CYS A 10 -18.22 -12.67 20.54
N GLN A 11 -17.07 -12.67 21.21
CA GLN A 11 -15.89 -11.87 20.82
C GLN A 11 -15.16 -12.46 19.59
N ILE A 12 -15.26 -13.77 19.35
CA ILE A 12 -14.57 -14.44 18.23
C ILE A 12 -15.23 -14.10 16.88
N PHE A 13 -16.53 -13.82 16.86
CA PHE A 13 -17.27 -13.50 15.62
C PHE A 13 -17.17 -12.03 15.17
N ALA A 14 -16.59 -11.15 16.01
CA ALA A 14 -16.51 -9.71 15.71
C ALA A 14 -15.20 -9.27 15.04
N SER A 15 -14.22 -10.16 14.90
CA SER A 15 -12.95 -9.85 14.22
C SER A 15 -13.10 -9.96 12.70
N GLN A 16 -13.59 -8.90 12.05
CA GLN A 16 -13.40 -8.75 10.60
C GLN A 16 -12.03 -8.13 10.33
N ALA A 17 -11.22 -8.76 9.47
CA ALA A 17 -10.09 -8.09 8.86
C ALA A 17 -10.65 -6.96 7.99
N ALA A 18 -10.31 -5.71 8.28
CA ALA A 18 -10.63 -4.61 7.38
C ALA A 18 -9.92 -4.87 6.04
N VAL A 19 -10.68 -4.96 4.95
CA VAL A 19 -10.11 -5.02 3.61
C VAL A 19 -9.53 -3.64 3.34
N LEU A 20 -8.20 -3.51 3.49
CA LEU A 20 -7.49 -2.30 3.10
C LEU A 20 -7.47 -2.24 1.57
N ASN A 21 -8.40 -1.51 0.98
CA ASN A 21 -8.45 -1.26 -0.46
C ASN A 21 -8.10 0.20 -0.74
N CYS A 22 -6.86 0.41 -1.17
CA CYS A 22 -6.37 1.70 -1.62
C CYS A 22 -5.69 1.54 -2.96
N ASN A 23 -6.23 2.21 -3.98
CA ASN A 23 -5.68 2.24 -5.32
C ASN A 23 -4.98 3.58 -5.65
N PHE A 24 -4.87 4.48 -4.66
CA PHE A 24 -4.20 5.78 -4.73
C PHE A 24 -4.79 6.85 -5.67
N GLU A 25 -5.90 6.53 -6.35
CA GLU A 25 -6.66 7.49 -7.17
C GLU A 25 -7.43 8.52 -6.32
N THR A 26 -7.64 8.22 -5.05
CA THR A 26 -8.28 9.08 -4.06
C THR A 26 -7.50 9.05 -2.75
N ASP A 27 -7.93 9.84 -1.76
CA ASP A 27 -7.32 9.85 -0.44
C ASP A 27 -7.52 8.50 0.27
N CYS A 28 -6.41 7.91 0.69
CA CYS A 28 -6.41 6.67 1.46
C CYS A 28 -6.11 6.98 2.92
N ASN A 29 -7.15 6.99 3.75
CA ASN A 29 -7.09 7.45 5.14
C ASN A 29 -6.07 6.69 6.02
N ASP A 30 -5.70 5.47 5.61
CA ASP A 30 -4.76 4.61 6.33
C ASP A 30 -3.32 4.69 5.80
N PHE A 31 -3.07 5.50 4.76
CA PHE A 31 -1.77 5.64 4.12
C PHE A 31 -1.19 7.05 4.33
N TYR A 32 -0.10 7.13 5.08
CA TYR A 32 0.62 8.38 5.31
C TYR A 32 1.91 8.39 4.49
N LEU A 33 2.04 9.37 3.60
CA LEU A 33 3.29 9.61 2.88
C LEU A 33 4.39 10.06 3.85
N SER A 34 5.62 9.59 3.62
CA SER A 34 6.78 9.89 4.46
C SER A 34 7.92 10.45 3.59
N GLY A 35 9.02 10.89 4.20
CA GLY A 35 10.21 11.33 3.45
C GLY A 35 10.79 10.26 2.50
N TYR A 36 10.40 9.00 2.67
CA TYR A 36 10.83 7.87 1.84
C TYR A 36 9.73 7.32 0.91
N TRP A 37 8.45 7.52 1.23
CA TRP A 37 7.33 7.04 0.43
C TRP A 37 6.52 8.22 -0.08
N ALA A 38 6.43 8.34 -1.40
CA ALA A 38 5.70 9.40 -2.06
C ALA A 38 4.70 8.85 -3.08
N LYS A 39 3.69 9.65 -3.43
CA LYS A 39 2.71 9.37 -4.48
C LYS A 39 3.11 10.14 -5.75
N THR A 40 3.03 9.50 -6.91
CA THR A 40 3.28 10.13 -8.21
C THR A 40 2.35 9.53 -9.27
N ASP A 41 2.39 10.14 -10.45
CA ASP A 41 1.86 9.62 -11.71
C ASP A 41 3.01 9.25 -12.68
N GLY A 42 2.65 8.84 -13.90
CA GLY A 42 3.61 8.57 -14.97
C GLY A 42 4.08 9.80 -15.75
N PHE A 43 3.61 11.01 -15.44
CA PHE A 43 4.06 12.24 -16.10
C PHE A 43 5.39 12.76 -15.56
N ASN A 44 5.69 12.47 -14.30
CA ASN A 44 7.01 12.75 -13.73
C ASN A 44 8.06 11.78 -14.30
N PRO A 45 9.32 12.23 -14.46
CA PRO A 45 10.41 11.38 -14.95
C PRO A 45 10.71 10.26 -13.94
N GLN A 46 10.03 9.14 -14.12
CA GLN A 46 10.11 7.92 -13.32
C GLN A 46 10.25 6.72 -14.28
N PRO A 47 10.76 5.58 -13.80
CA PRO A 47 10.91 4.39 -14.62
C PRO A 47 9.58 3.75 -15.06
N ILE A 48 8.46 4.19 -14.49
CA ILE A 48 7.11 3.67 -14.74
C ILE A 48 6.26 4.79 -15.33
N ASP A 49 5.62 4.54 -16.47
CA ASP A 49 4.82 5.52 -17.22
C ASP A 49 3.29 5.33 -17.09
N HIS A 50 2.83 4.33 -16.33
CA HIS A 50 1.42 4.09 -16.01
C HIS A 50 1.26 3.38 -14.66
N ASP A 51 0.13 3.61 -13.99
CA ASP A 51 -0.21 2.87 -12.77
C ASP A 51 -0.78 1.47 -13.08
N HIS A 52 -0.88 0.63 -12.05
CA HIS A 52 -1.45 -0.72 -12.21
C HIS A 52 -2.99 -0.73 -12.19
N THR A 53 -3.64 0.23 -11.55
CA THR A 53 -5.10 0.23 -11.36
C THR A 53 -5.82 0.61 -12.65
N LEU A 54 -5.41 1.72 -13.27
CA LEU A 54 -6.07 2.27 -14.45
C LEU A 54 -5.30 1.98 -15.74
N ASN A 55 -4.03 1.59 -15.64
CA ASN A 55 -3.16 1.31 -16.79
C ASN A 55 -3.04 2.52 -17.73
N ILE A 56 -3.03 3.73 -17.15
CA ILE A 56 -2.87 4.99 -17.87
C ILE A 56 -1.82 5.86 -17.18
N LYS A 57 -1.26 6.81 -17.94
CA LYS A 57 -0.22 7.72 -17.46
C LYS A 57 -0.67 8.66 -16.34
N ALA A 58 -1.97 8.96 -16.30
CA ALA A 58 -2.58 9.83 -15.30
C ALA A 58 -3.00 9.10 -14.00
N GLY A 59 -2.86 7.77 -13.94
CA GLY A 59 -3.12 7.02 -12.73
C GLY A 59 -1.99 7.18 -11.72
N HIS A 60 -2.30 6.89 -10.46
CA HIS A 60 -1.43 7.18 -9.33
C HIS A 60 -0.87 5.91 -8.69
N TYR A 61 0.38 5.98 -8.27
CA TYR A 61 1.04 4.91 -7.54
C TYR A 61 1.99 5.48 -6.48
N VAL A 62 2.32 4.64 -5.50
CA VAL A 62 3.34 4.95 -4.50
C VAL A 62 4.69 4.43 -4.95
N TYR A 63 5.74 5.20 -4.68
CA TYR A 63 7.10 4.80 -4.93
C TYR A 63 7.97 5.06 -3.69
N TYR A 64 8.99 4.22 -3.55
CA TYR A 64 10.00 4.35 -2.51
C TYR A 64 11.20 5.15 -3.04
N ASN A 65 11.47 6.30 -2.44
CA ASN A 65 12.68 7.06 -2.65
C ASN A 65 13.66 6.81 -1.51
N ALA A 66 14.72 6.05 -1.80
CA ALA A 66 15.76 5.74 -0.83
C ALA A 66 16.66 6.97 -0.49
N GLY A 67 16.52 8.07 -1.23
CA GLY A 67 17.40 9.24 -1.13
C GLY A 67 18.71 9.09 -1.91
N PRO A 68 19.50 10.17 -2.02
CA PRO A 68 20.74 10.17 -2.78
C PRO A 68 21.77 9.17 -2.19
N GLY A 69 22.35 8.33 -3.05
CA GLY A 69 23.39 7.36 -2.68
C GLY A 69 22.88 6.00 -2.19
N GLN A 70 21.59 5.85 -1.91
CA GLN A 70 20.98 4.55 -1.64
C GLN A 70 20.47 3.96 -2.94
N ARG A 71 21.21 2.99 -3.51
CA ARG A 71 20.72 2.26 -4.69
C ARG A 71 19.47 1.51 -4.26
N GLY A 72 18.34 1.82 -4.88
CA GLY A 72 17.05 1.15 -4.65
C GLY A 72 17.16 -0.37 -4.79
N PHE A 73 16.12 -1.07 -4.32
CA PHE A 73 16.04 -2.53 -4.29
C PHE A 73 16.43 -3.16 -5.64
N ARG A 74 17.65 -3.71 -5.73
CA ARG A 74 18.13 -4.43 -6.91
C ARG A 74 17.82 -5.91 -6.72
N ILE A 75 16.84 -6.43 -7.46
CA ILE A 75 16.63 -7.88 -7.56
C ILE A 75 17.67 -8.42 -8.53
N GLU A 76 18.74 -9.00 -8.00
CA GLU A 76 19.69 -9.77 -8.79
C GLU A 76 19.23 -11.22 -8.86
N THR A 77 18.78 -11.68 -10.02
CA THR A 77 18.60 -13.10 -10.26
C THR A 77 19.97 -13.71 -10.54
N LYS A 78 20.44 -14.60 -9.66
CA LYS A 78 21.63 -15.42 -9.92
C LYS A 78 21.36 -16.30 -11.14
N THR A 79 22.11 -16.05 -12.23
CA THR A 79 22.31 -16.99 -13.34
C THR A 79 23.20 -18.14 -12.89
#